data_AF-A0A7S1IPX8-F1
#
_entry.id   AF-A0A7S1IPX8-F1
#
_cell.length_a   1.000
_cell.length_b   1.000
_cell.length_c   1.000
_cell.angle_alpha   90.00
_cell.angle_beta   90.00
_cell.angle_gamma   90.00
#
_symmetry.space_group_name_H-M   'P 1'
#
loop_
_entity.id
_entity.type
_entity.pdbx_description
1 polymer ?
#
loop_
_entity_poly.entity_id
_entity_poly.type
_entity_poly.pdbx_seq_one_letter_code
_entity_poly.pdbx_strand_id
1 'polypeptide(L)'
;AITSAFRAPGEGQPGAWAGPACDRCQLGWFGSACQSQCPGFTAATLDAAVGVCHGHGVCNEGRFGDGGCLCHATPELGYWQGADCVECHADFYGADCPRPCPAADPYGTGLSVVCGGHGVCESGRNGGGQCTC
;
A
#
# COMPACT_ATOMS: atom_id res chain seq x y z
N ALA A 1 -5.65 -2.93 43.76
CA ALA A 1 -4.44 -3.44 43.10
C ALA A 1 -4.43 -4.95 43.19
N ILE A 2 -4.69 -5.65 42.08
CA ILE A 2 -4.22 -7.01 41.75
C ILE A 2 -4.63 -7.30 40.30
N THR A 3 -3.81 -6.85 39.35
CA THR A 3 -3.84 -7.32 37.96
C THR A 3 -2.84 -8.47 37.86
N SER A 4 -3.33 -9.71 37.82
CA SER A 4 -2.50 -10.88 37.48
C SER A 4 -3.12 -11.57 36.27
N ALA A 5 -2.62 -11.23 35.08
CA ALA A 5 -2.75 -12.06 33.89
C ALA A 5 -1.47 -12.89 33.76
N PHE A 6 -1.65 -14.21 33.69
CA PHE A 6 -0.63 -15.23 33.62
C PHE A 6 0.40 -14.96 32.49
N ARG A 7 1.69 -14.96 32.84
CA ARG A 7 2.83 -14.94 31.91
C ARG A 7 3.34 -16.37 31.72
N ALA A 8 3.43 -16.83 30.47
CA ALA A 8 4.08 -18.09 30.09
C ALA A 8 5.61 -17.87 29.88
N PRO A 9 6.45 -18.90 30.07
CA PRO A 9 7.91 -18.75 30.02
C PRO A 9 8.42 -18.64 28.58
N GLY A 10 9.01 -17.48 28.24
CA GLY A 10 9.58 -17.16 26.92
C GLY A 10 9.70 -15.65 26.64
N GLU A 11 9.95 -14.85 27.67
CA GLU A 11 9.89 -13.38 27.61
C GLU A 11 11.06 -12.78 26.80
N GLY A 12 10.78 -12.43 25.55
CA GLY A 12 11.63 -11.63 24.68
C GLY A 12 10.77 -10.80 23.72
N GLN A 13 10.19 -9.71 24.24
CA GLN A 13 9.34 -8.69 23.60
C GLN A 13 7.95 -9.12 23.06
N PRO A 14 6.88 -8.35 23.34
CA PRO A 14 5.53 -8.67 22.88
C PRO A 14 5.36 -8.30 21.39
N GLY A 15 5.69 -9.24 20.51
CA GLY A 15 5.23 -9.19 19.12
C GLY A 15 3.72 -9.43 19.03
N ALA A 16 3.09 -8.98 17.95
CA ALA A 16 1.69 -9.25 17.66
C ALA A 16 1.54 -10.65 17.06
N TRP A 17 1.43 -11.65 17.92
CA TRP A 17 1.31 -13.06 17.54
C TRP A 17 -0.14 -13.53 17.42
N ALA A 18 -0.39 -14.49 16.53
CA ALA A 18 -1.68 -15.10 16.25
C ALA A 18 -1.57 -16.63 16.03
N GLY A 19 -2.72 -17.29 16.01
CA GLY A 19 -2.84 -18.73 15.80
C GLY A 19 -2.80 -19.55 17.11
N PRO A 20 -3.23 -20.82 17.07
CA PRO A 20 -3.32 -21.68 18.26
C PRO A 20 -1.96 -22.01 18.87
N ALA A 21 -0.88 -21.86 18.09
CA ALA A 21 0.50 -22.10 18.52
C ALA A 21 1.35 -20.82 18.61
N CYS A 22 0.75 -19.63 18.44
CA CYS A 22 1.47 -18.35 18.39
C CYS A 22 2.63 -18.34 17.37
N ASP A 23 2.47 -19.01 16.24
CA ASP A 23 3.51 -19.21 15.21
C ASP A 23 3.36 -18.29 13.99
N ARG A 24 2.35 -17.41 14.02
CA ARG A 24 2.01 -16.47 12.94
C ARG A 24 1.90 -15.06 13.49
N CYS A 25 2.08 -14.07 12.63
CA CYS A 25 1.78 -12.70 13.00
C CYS A 25 0.27 -12.46 12.95
N GLN A 26 -0.21 -11.53 13.77
CA GLN A 26 -1.53 -10.93 13.58
C GLN A 26 -1.58 -10.22 12.23
N LEU A 27 -2.78 -10.10 11.67
CA LEU A 27 -3.00 -9.33 10.44
C LEU A 27 -2.45 -7.91 10.59
N GLY A 28 -1.78 -7.41 9.55
CA GLY A 28 -1.11 -6.12 9.54
C GLY A 28 0.28 -6.09 10.19
N TRP A 29 0.81 -7.23 10.63
CA TRP A 29 2.14 -7.33 11.24
C TRP A 29 3.08 -8.28 10.49
N PHE A 30 4.37 -7.96 10.51
CA PHE A 30 5.39 -8.71 9.78
C PHE A 30 6.72 -8.84 10.54
N GLY A 31 7.61 -9.65 9.98
CA GLY A 31 8.95 -9.91 10.47
C GLY A 31 9.02 -11.13 11.40
N SER A 32 10.22 -11.66 11.61
CA SER A 32 10.44 -12.93 12.31
C SER A 32 9.95 -12.96 13.76
N ALA A 33 9.74 -11.79 14.35
CA ALA A 33 9.23 -11.57 15.70
C ALA A 33 7.84 -10.89 15.74
N CYS A 34 7.22 -10.61 14.59
CA CYS A 34 5.93 -9.92 14.47
C CYS A 34 5.89 -8.56 15.22
N GLN A 35 6.97 -7.78 15.11
CA GLN A 35 7.12 -6.50 15.83
C GLN A 35 6.95 -5.27 14.94
N SER A 36 6.88 -5.47 13.62
CA SER A 36 6.74 -4.39 12.64
C SER A 36 5.34 -4.40 12.05
N GLN A 37 4.79 -3.22 11.81
CA GLN A 37 3.45 -3.03 11.26
C GLN A 37 3.53 -2.67 9.78
N CYS A 38 2.64 -3.23 8.99
CA CYS A 38 2.45 -2.81 7.61
C CYS A 38 2.09 -1.32 7.54
N PRO A 39 2.51 -0.61 6.49
CA PRO A 39 2.16 0.80 6.29
C PRO A 39 0.64 1.02 6.33
N GLY A 40 0.20 2.15 6.88
CA GLY A 40 -1.23 2.51 7.01
C GLY A 40 -2.05 1.67 8.00
N PHE A 41 -1.52 0.54 8.49
CA PHE A 41 -2.24 -0.32 9.42
C PHE A 41 -2.50 0.40 10.75
N THR A 42 -3.75 0.35 11.22
CA THR A 42 -4.11 0.78 12.56
C THR A 42 -4.94 -0.30 13.25
N ALA A 43 -4.81 -0.47 14.57
CA ALA A 43 -5.63 -1.43 15.31
C ALA A 43 -7.15 -1.09 15.30
N ALA A 44 -7.51 0.13 14.87
CA ALA A 44 -8.90 0.56 14.67
C ALA A 44 -9.49 0.05 13.34
N THR A 45 -8.64 -0.14 12.31
CA THR A 45 -9.02 -0.80 11.05
C THR A 45 -8.86 -2.32 11.25
N LEU A 46 -9.79 -2.93 12.00
CA LEU A 46 -9.86 -4.39 12.17
C LEU A 46 -10.07 -5.13 10.84
N ASP A 47 -10.45 -4.41 9.80
CA ASP A 47 -10.35 -4.88 8.42
C ASP A 47 -8.96 -4.51 7.86
N ALA A 48 -8.08 -5.51 7.83
CA ALA A 48 -6.74 -5.36 7.27
C ALA A 48 -6.79 -4.89 5.80
N ALA A 49 -7.87 -5.13 5.05
CA ALA A 49 -7.99 -4.65 3.69
C ALA A 49 -8.18 -3.12 3.59
N VAL A 50 -8.66 -2.46 4.65
CA VAL A 50 -9.02 -1.03 4.63
C VAL A 50 -7.88 -0.14 5.14
N GLY A 51 -7.08 -0.62 6.09
CA GLY A 51 -5.96 0.16 6.65
C GLY A 51 -4.61 -0.13 6.00
N VAL A 52 -4.35 -1.38 5.62
CA VAL A 52 -3.03 -1.79 5.13
C VAL A 52 -2.72 -1.11 3.80
N CYS A 53 -1.50 -0.61 3.67
CA CYS A 53 -1.03 0.16 2.52
C CYS A 53 -1.98 1.32 2.19
N HIS A 54 -2.51 1.97 3.24
CA HIS A 54 -3.50 3.04 3.18
C HIS A 54 -4.81 2.66 2.46
N GLY A 55 -5.14 1.36 2.40
CA GLY A 55 -6.31 0.85 1.67
C GLY A 55 -6.12 0.81 0.15
N HIS A 56 -4.87 0.93 -0.32
CA HIS A 56 -4.52 1.04 -1.72
C HIS A 56 -3.55 -0.08 -2.16
N GLY A 57 -3.44 -1.15 -1.38
CA GLY A 57 -2.58 -2.27 -1.69
C GLY A 57 -2.69 -3.42 -0.68
N VAL A 58 -1.84 -4.42 -0.90
CA VAL A 58 -1.70 -5.58 -0.03
C VAL A 58 -0.29 -5.61 0.54
N CYS A 59 -0.15 -5.77 1.85
CA CYS A 59 1.15 -5.88 2.49
C CYS A 59 1.68 -7.31 2.44
N ASN A 60 2.98 -7.45 2.22
CA ASN A 60 3.72 -8.68 2.46
C ASN A 60 3.93 -8.89 3.96
N GLU A 61 2.88 -9.40 4.62
CA GLU A 61 2.82 -9.59 6.06
C GLU A 61 3.31 -10.98 6.53
N GLY A 62 3.28 -11.20 7.85
CA GLY A 62 3.65 -12.47 8.45
C GLY A 62 5.13 -12.62 8.79
N ARG A 63 5.50 -13.80 9.31
CA ARG A 63 6.82 -14.04 9.92
C ARG A 63 7.99 -13.89 8.93
N PHE A 64 7.72 -14.13 7.65
CA PHE A 64 8.68 -14.03 6.55
C PHE A 64 8.39 -12.82 5.65
N GLY A 65 7.38 -12.02 5.98
CA GLY A 65 7.06 -10.80 5.28
C GLY A 65 8.10 -9.72 5.54
N ASP A 66 8.30 -8.85 4.57
CA ASP A 66 9.19 -7.69 4.64
C ASP A 66 8.44 -6.38 4.88
N GLY A 67 7.10 -6.41 4.92
CA GLY A 67 6.26 -5.23 5.10
C GLY A 67 6.05 -4.41 3.84
N GLY A 68 6.57 -4.85 2.69
CA GLY A 68 6.40 -4.17 1.42
C GLY A 68 4.95 -4.17 0.97
N CYS A 69 4.48 -3.05 0.42
CA CYS A 69 3.16 -2.94 -0.16
C CYS A 69 3.15 -3.22 -1.66
N LEU A 70 2.26 -4.12 -2.08
CA LEU A 70 1.87 -4.29 -3.47
C LEU A 70 0.64 -3.42 -3.76
N CYS A 71 0.85 -2.30 -4.46
CA CYS A 71 -0.19 -1.33 -4.74
C CYS A 71 -1.20 -1.81 -5.78
N HIS A 72 -2.45 -1.38 -5.64
CA HIS A 72 -3.49 -1.61 -6.64
C HIS A 72 -3.16 -0.87 -7.94
N ALA A 73 -3.45 -1.54 -9.06
CA ALA A 73 -3.22 -1.01 -10.41
C ALA A 73 -4.39 -1.40 -11.32
N THR A 74 -5.62 -1.13 -10.87
CA THR A 74 -6.85 -1.47 -11.61
C THR A 74 -7.79 -0.26 -11.70
N PRO A 75 -8.69 -0.21 -12.71
CA PRO A 75 -9.66 0.87 -12.83
C PRO A 75 -10.60 1.02 -11.62
N GLU A 76 -10.92 -0.08 -10.94
CA GLU A 76 -11.89 -0.10 -9.85
C GLU A 76 -11.31 0.37 -8.52
N LEU A 77 -10.02 0.10 -8.27
CA LEU A 77 -9.33 0.40 -7.02
C LEU A 77 -8.32 1.55 -7.15
N GLY A 78 -8.05 2.01 -8.37
CA GLY A 78 -7.08 3.04 -8.68
C GLY A 78 -5.72 2.48 -9.08
N TYR A 79 -4.90 3.38 -9.64
CA TYR A 79 -3.52 3.12 -10.03
C TYR A 79 -2.57 3.81 -9.06
N TRP A 80 -2.11 3.04 -8.08
CA TRP A 80 -1.30 3.50 -6.96
C TRP A 80 0.16 3.05 -7.10
N GLN A 81 1.07 3.82 -6.52
CA GLN A 81 2.49 3.51 -6.47
C GLN A 81 3.11 4.01 -5.15
N GLY A 82 4.41 3.76 -5.01
CA GLY A 82 5.20 4.15 -3.83
C GLY A 82 5.24 3.04 -2.79
N ALA A 83 6.13 3.19 -1.80
CA ALA A 83 6.37 2.17 -0.79
C ALA A 83 5.13 1.82 0.05
N ASP A 84 4.22 2.79 0.22
CA ASP A 84 3.03 2.68 1.08
C ASP A 84 1.71 2.90 0.32
N CYS A 85 1.76 2.92 -1.02
CA CYS A 85 0.62 3.11 -1.93
C CYS A 85 -0.18 4.41 -1.75
N VAL A 86 0.49 5.50 -1.38
CA VAL A 86 -0.14 6.81 -1.18
C VAL A 86 -0.06 7.74 -2.39
N GLU A 87 0.74 7.37 -3.39
CA GLU A 87 0.96 8.17 -4.59
C GLU A 87 0.20 7.55 -5.77
N CYS A 88 -0.26 8.39 -6.70
CA CYS A 88 -0.73 7.84 -7.98
C CYS A 88 0.45 7.38 -8.81
N HIS A 89 0.23 6.33 -9.60
CA HIS A 89 1.14 6.02 -10.68
C HIS A 89 1.42 7.27 -11.52
N ALA A 90 2.65 7.47 -12.01
CA ALA A 90 3.06 8.72 -12.67
C ALA A 90 2.15 9.14 -13.85
N ASP A 91 1.49 8.15 -14.46
CA ASP A 91 0.58 8.33 -15.58
C ASP A 91 -0.90 8.49 -15.16
N PHE A 92 -1.18 8.68 -13.88
CA PHE A 92 -2.55 8.75 -13.35
C PHE A 92 -2.75 9.91 -12.38
N TYR A 93 -3.99 10.39 -12.28
CA TYR A 93 -4.36 11.53 -11.44
C TYR A 93 -5.77 11.41 -10.85
N GLY A 94 -6.04 12.28 -9.88
CA GLY A 94 -7.30 12.37 -9.14
C GLY A 94 -7.23 11.69 -7.77
N ALA A 95 -8.20 11.97 -6.89
CA ALA A 95 -8.13 11.62 -5.46
C ALA A 95 -7.83 10.13 -5.18
N ASP A 96 -8.36 9.24 -6.02
CA ASP A 96 -8.18 7.78 -5.96
C ASP A 96 -7.36 7.23 -7.14
N CYS A 97 -6.65 8.12 -7.85
CA CYS A 97 -5.87 7.80 -9.04
C CYS A 97 -6.64 7.05 -10.17
N PRO A 98 -7.92 7.36 -10.48
CA PRO A 98 -8.69 6.57 -11.44
C PRO A 98 -8.44 6.98 -12.90
N ARG A 99 -7.86 8.15 -13.14
CA ARG A 99 -7.82 8.75 -14.49
C ARG A 99 -6.41 8.71 -15.05
N PRO A 100 -6.22 8.17 -16.27
CA PRO A 100 -4.94 8.25 -16.94
C PRO A 100 -4.68 9.67 -17.45
N CYS A 101 -3.43 10.09 -17.38
CA CYS A 101 -2.93 11.29 -18.04
C CYS A 101 -3.19 11.21 -19.56
N PRO A 102 -3.41 12.35 -20.23
CA PRO A 102 -3.52 12.39 -21.68
C PRO A 102 -2.29 11.76 -22.31
N ALA A 103 -2.49 10.78 -23.17
CA ALA A 103 -1.44 10.11 -23.88
C ALA A 103 -1.86 9.95 -25.35
N ALA A 104 -0.87 10.08 -26.24
CA ALA A 104 -1.06 9.98 -27.67
C ALA A 104 0.03 9.08 -28.25
N ASP A 105 -0.26 8.48 -29.40
CA ASP A 105 0.74 7.80 -30.21
C ASP A 105 1.09 8.69 -31.42
N PRO A 106 1.98 9.68 -31.25
CA PRO A 106 2.27 10.66 -32.29
C PRO A 106 2.93 10.04 -33.53
N TYR A 107 3.45 8.82 -33.42
CA TYR A 107 4.18 8.14 -34.49
C TYR A 107 3.45 6.92 -35.08
N GLY A 108 2.26 6.58 -34.58
CA GLY A 108 1.49 5.41 -35.03
C GLY A 108 2.18 4.07 -34.76
N THR A 109 2.99 4.01 -33.71
CA THR A 109 3.80 2.82 -33.34
C THR A 109 3.06 1.84 -32.42
N GLY A 110 1.85 2.19 -31.97
CA GLY A 110 1.11 1.49 -30.93
C GLY A 110 1.61 1.83 -29.51
N LEU A 111 2.54 2.78 -29.37
CA LEU A 111 3.07 3.22 -28.08
C LEU A 111 2.41 4.53 -27.66
N SER A 112 1.66 4.48 -26.56
CA SER A 112 1.04 5.65 -25.96
C SER A 112 2.08 6.39 -25.12
N VAL A 113 2.38 7.64 -25.46
CA VAL A 113 3.32 8.48 -24.73
C VAL A 113 2.55 9.58 -24.01
N VAL A 114 2.73 9.68 -22.69
CA VAL A 114 2.11 10.73 -21.87
C VAL A 114 2.50 12.10 -22.40
N CYS A 115 1.51 12.97 -22.55
CA CYS A 115 1.65 14.30 -23.13
C CYS A 115 2.37 14.30 -24.49
N GLY A 116 2.23 13.22 -25.26
CA GLY A 116 2.90 13.04 -26.56
C GLY A 116 4.42 13.01 -26.49
N GLY A 117 5.02 12.89 -25.29
CA GLY A 117 6.46 13.00 -25.08
C GLY A 117 6.99 14.44 -25.09
N HIS A 118 6.10 15.43 -25.08
CA HIS A 118 6.43 16.85 -25.20
C HIS A 118 6.09 17.66 -23.95
N GLY A 119 5.75 17.00 -22.85
CA GLY A 119 5.37 17.69 -21.63
C GLY A 119 5.30 16.77 -20.43
N VAL A 120 4.99 17.37 -19.28
CA VAL A 120 4.79 16.67 -18.01
C VAL A 120 3.31 16.77 -17.66
N CYS A 121 2.71 15.62 -17.29
CA CYS A 121 1.34 15.60 -16.79
C CYS A 121 1.30 16.10 -15.34
N GLU A 122 0.31 16.92 -15.02
CA GLU A 122 -0.10 17.21 -13.65
C GLU A 122 -0.77 15.95 -13.05
N SER A 123 0.08 14.98 -12.67
CA SER A 123 -0.32 13.70 -12.09
C SER A 123 -0.48 13.77 -10.58
N GLY A 124 -0.83 12.63 -9.96
CA GLY A 124 -0.99 12.54 -8.51
C GLY A 124 -2.41 12.83 -8.02
N ARG A 125 -2.61 12.70 -6.71
CA ARG A 125 -3.94 12.74 -6.10
C ARG A 125 -4.67 14.07 -6.25
N ASN A 126 -3.90 15.15 -6.32
CA ASN A 126 -4.39 16.51 -6.52
C ASN A 126 -4.16 17.01 -7.95
N GLY A 127 -3.65 16.16 -8.84
CA GLY A 127 -3.34 16.51 -10.22
C GLY A 127 -4.62 16.72 -11.05
N GLY A 128 -4.55 17.67 -11.99
CA GLY A 128 -5.64 17.96 -12.93
C GLY A 128 -5.59 17.14 -14.22
N GLY A 129 -4.51 16.38 -14.45
CA GLY A 129 -4.28 15.66 -15.70
C GLY A 129 -3.93 16.57 -16.88
N GLN A 130 -3.63 17.84 -16.63
CA GLN A 130 -3.21 18.78 -17.67
C GLN A 130 -1.75 18.54 -18.03
N CYS A 131 -1.42 18.68 -19.32
CA CYS A 131 -0.04 18.61 -19.80
C CYS A 131 0.56 20.01 -19.80
N THR A 132 1.71 20.16 -19.16
CA THR A 132 2.56 21.36 -19.25
C THR A 132 3.70 21.09 -20.22
N CYS A 133 3.85 21.93 -21.24
CA CYS A 133 4.86 21.79 -22.30
C CYS A 133 6.16 22.55 -21.98
#